data_AF-A0AAD4T0R6-F1
#
_entry.id   AF-A0AAD4T0R6-F1
#
_cell.length_a   1.000
_cell.length_b   1.000
_cell.length_c   1.000
_cell.angle_alpha   90.00
_cell.angle_beta   90.00
_cell.angle_gamma   90.00
#
_symmetry.space_group_name_H-M   'P 1'
#
loop_
_entity.id
_entity.type
_entity.pdbx_description
1 polymer ?
#
loop_
_entity_poly.entity_id
_entity_poly.type
_entity_poly.pdbx_seq_one_letter_code
_entity_poly.pdbx_strand_id
1 'polypeptide(L)' 'MKVEVVSREILKPSSPTPTHLKSYNLSLLDQVSPPFHVPLILYYQINDSDASSSKSVRVLCDLLKRSFAEALTIYYPF' A
#
# COMPACT_ATOMS: atom_id res chain seq x y z
N MET A 1 -7.23 21.47 9.06
CA MET A 1 -5.87 20.98 8.76
C MET A 1 -5.69 20.99 7.24
N LYS A 2 -4.63 21.60 6.72
CA LYS A 2 -4.34 21.61 5.28
C LYS A 2 -3.44 20.42 4.98
N VAL A 3 -3.84 19.55 4.06
CA VAL A 3 -3.06 18.39 3.60
C VAL A 3 -2.66 18.62 2.17
N GLU A 4 -1.39 18.37 1.85
CA GLU A 4 -0.83 18.50 0.50
C GLU A 4 -0.20 17.17 0.10
N VAL A 5 -0.49 16.71 -1.13
CA VAL A 5 0.10 15.49 -1.68
C VAL A 5 1.51 15.82 -2.16
N VAL A 6 2.52 15.20 -1.55
CA VAL A 6 3.93 15.46 -1.87
C VAL A 6 4.42 14.61 -3.06
N SER A 7 3.91 13.38 -3.20
CA SER A 7 4.27 12.48 -4.30
C SER A 7 3.16 11.45 -4.59
N ARG A 8 3.20 10.87 -5.79
CA ARG A 8 2.36 9.74 -6.20
C ARG A 8 3.18 8.82 -7.08
N GLU A 9 3.16 7.52 -6.78
CA GLU A 9 3.96 6.51 -7.46
C GLU A 9 3.20 5.18 -7.54
N ILE A 10 3.57 4.35 -8.53
CA ILE A 10 3.07 2.98 -8.66
C ILE A 10 4.17 2.04 -8.19
N LEU A 11 3.93 1.33 -7.09
CA LEU A 11 4.86 0.35 -6.55
C LEU A 11 4.60 -1.02 -7.18
N LYS A 12 5.68 -1.67 -7.62
CA LYS A 12 5.68 -3.04 -8.13
C LYS A 12 5.98 -4.00 -6.97
N PRO A 13 5.59 -5.29 -7.07
CA PRO A 13 6.06 -6.28 -6.13
C PRO A 13 7.59 -6.37 -6.13
N SER A 14 8.17 -6.80 -5.01
CA SER A 14 9.61 -7.02 -4.89
C SER A 14 10.11 -8.16 -5.79
N SER A 15 9.23 -9.12 -6.12
CA SER A 15 9.48 -10.19 -7.10
C SER A 15 8.34 -10.26 -8.12
N PRO A 16 8.63 -10.54 -9.41
CA PRO A 16 7.59 -10.65 -10.43
C PRO A 16 6.57 -11.75 -10.12
N THR A 17 5.28 -11.44 -10.28
CA THR A 17 4.20 -12.45 -10.16
C THR A 17 4.34 -13.51 -11.24
N PRO A 18 4.43 -14.81 -10.89
CA PRO A 18 4.42 -15.90 -11.84
C PRO A 18 3.19 -15.82 -12.77
N THR A 19 3.36 -16.16 -14.04
CA THR A 19 2.33 -15.98 -15.09
C THR A 19 0.97 -16.58 -14.74
N HIS A 20 0.97 -17.77 -14.13
CA HIS A 20 -0.24 -18.50 -13.73
C HIS A 20 -0.94 -17.89 -12.50
N LEU A 21 -0.31 -16.95 -11.79
CA LEU A 21 -0.84 -16.28 -10.59
C LEU A 21 -1.25 -14.83 -10.85
N LYS A 22 -1.20 -14.37 -12.11
CA LYS A 22 -1.55 -12.99 -12.48
C LYS A 22 -3.04 -12.70 -12.56
N SER A 23 -3.88 -13.73 -12.50
CA SER A 23 -5.34 -13.58 -12.66
C SER A 23 -6.06 -14.14 -11.45
N TYR A 24 -7.07 -13.40 -10.97
CA TYR A 24 -7.98 -13.85 -9.92
C TYR A 24 -9.30 -14.28 -10.57
N ASN A 25 -9.79 -15.47 -10.20
CA ASN A 25 -11.10 -15.93 -10.64
C ASN A 25 -12.16 -15.33 -9.71
N LEU A 26 -12.96 -14.41 -10.26
CA LEU A 26 -14.04 -13.77 -9.52
C LEU A 26 -15.13 -14.78 -9.18
N SER A 27 -15.43 -14.89 -7.89
CA SER A 27 -16.56 -15.67 -7.40
C SER A 27 -17.89 -14.99 -7.72
N LEU A 28 -19.01 -15.69 -7.49
CA LEU A 28 -20.34 -15.10 -7.60
C LEU A 28 -20.49 -13.87 -6.67
N LEU A 29 -19.92 -13.93 -5.47
CA LEU A 29 -19.98 -12.82 -4.50
C LEU A 29 -19.24 -11.59 -5.03
N ASP A 30 -18.08 -11.78 -5.66
CA ASP A 30 -17.30 -10.68 -6.23
C ASP A 30 -18.06 -9.99 -7.38
N GLN A 31 -18.80 -10.77 -8.19
CA GLN A 31 -19.55 -10.25 -9.34
C GLN A 31 -20.82 -9.47 -8.96
N VAL A 32 -21.48 -9.85 -7.87
CA VAL A 32 -22.66 -9.12 -7.38
C VAL A 32 -22.30 -7.95 -6.46
N SER A 33 -21.05 -7.90 -5.99
CA SER A 33 -20.55 -6.80 -5.17
C SER A 33 -20.50 -5.50 -5.99
N PRO A 34 -20.88 -4.36 -5.41
CA PRO A 34 -20.74 -3.08 -6.09
C PRO A 34 -19.27 -2.76 -6.43
N PRO A 35 -18.98 -2.17 -7.61
CA PRO A 35 -17.62 -1.89 -8.05
C PRO A 35 -17.06 -0.59 -7.45
N PHE A 36 -16.83 -0.55 -6.14
CA PHE A 36 -16.21 0.59 -5.46
C PHE A 36 -15.05 0.19 -4.54
N HIS A 37 -14.17 1.15 -4.26
CA HIS A 37 -13.09 0.98 -3.30
C HIS A 37 -13.56 1.30 -1.87
N VAL A 38 -13.21 0.43 -0.91
CA VAL A 38 -13.51 0.67 0.51
C VAL A 38 -12.52 1.71 1.06
N PRO A 39 -12.95 2.92 1.46
CA PRO A 39 -12.05 3.89 2.04
C PRO A 39 -11.66 3.47 3.47
N LEU A 40 -10.36 3.45 3.77
CA LEU A 40 -9.82 3.16 5.10
C LEU A 40 -8.73 4.16 5.46
N ILE A 41 -8.80 4.73 6.67
CA ILE A 41 -7.80 5.65 7.23
C ILE A 41 -7.40 5.13 8.60
N LEU A 42 -6.10 4.97 8.85
CA LEU A 42 -5.53 4.51 10.12
C LEU A 42 -4.62 5.61 10.69
N TYR A 43 -4.79 5.92 11.98
CA TYR A 43 -3.97 6.91 12.69
C TYR A 43 -3.05 6.21 13.67
N TYR A 44 -1.76 6.57 13.64
CA TYR A 44 -0.74 6.05 14.53
C TYR A 44 -0.08 7.21 15.29
N GLN A 45 0.06 7.07 16.60
CA GLN A 45 0.82 8.03 17.40
C GLN A 45 2.32 7.75 17.25
N ILE A 46 3.11 8.78 16.97
CA ILE A 46 4.58 8.73 16.96
C ILE A 46 5.08 9.48 18.19
N ASN A 47 6.11 8.95 18.86
CA ASN A 47 6.73 9.61 19.99
C ASN A 47 7.40 10.92 19.56
N ASP A 48 7.18 12.01 20.30
CA ASP A 48 7.58 13.37 19.93
C ASP A 48 9.09 13.54 19.71
N SER A 49 9.93 12.68 20.29
CA SER A 49 11.38 12.68 20.10
C SER A 49 11.82 12.31 18.68
N ASP A 50 11.02 11.50 17.96
CA ASP A 50 11.35 11.00 16.61
C ASP A 50 10.50 11.67 15.51
N ALA A 51 9.37 12.28 15.87
CA ALA A 51 8.37 12.80 14.92
C ALA A 51 8.79 14.08 14.16
N SER A 52 9.68 14.89 14.74
CA SER A 52 9.90 16.27 14.27
C SER A 52 10.96 16.44 13.18
N SER A 53 11.65 15.37 12.78
CA SER A 53 12.68 15.47 11.74
C SER A 53 12.14 15.07 10.36
N SER A 54 12.33 15.90 9.35
CA SER A 54 12.02 15.52 7.95
C SER A 54 12.77 14.25 7.50
N LYS A 55 13.89 13.93 8.16
CA LYS A 55 14.69 12.72 7.95
C LYS A 55 13.98 11.46 8.43
N SER A 56 13.35 11.46 9.61
CA SER A 56 12.64 10.29 10.14
C SER A 56 11.41 9.95 9.31
N VAL A 57 10.67 10.96 8.83
CA VAL A 57 9.53 10.76 7.92
C VAL A 57 9.96 10.09 6.62
N ARG A 58 11.07 10.53 6.01
CA ARG A 58 11.60 9.91 4.78
C ARG A 58 11.97 8.45 4.99
N VAL A 59 12.70 8.15 6.07
CA VAL A 59 13.09 6.77 6.41
C VAL A 59 11.86 5.89 6.62
N LEU A 60 10.84 6.40 7.31
CA LEU A 60 9.58 5.67 7.50
C LEU A 60 8.84 5.44 6.17
N CYS A 61 8.77 6.45 5.31
CA CYS A 61 8.18 6.30 3.97
C CYS A 61 8.91 5.23 3.16
N ASP A 62 10.25 5.23 3.15
CA ASP A 62 11.03 4.24 2.40
C ASP A 62 10.83 2.82 2.95
N LEU A 63 10.75 2.68 4.28
CA LEU A 63 10.42 1.41 4.93
C LEU A 63 9.03 0.91 4.52
N LEU A 64 8.01 1.77 4.54
CA LEU A 64 6.65 1.42 4.14
C LEU A 64 6.56 1.03 2.67
N LYS A 65 7.26 1.75 1.78
CA LYS A 65 7.32 1.40 0.35
C LYS A 65 7.94 0.02 0.14
N ARG A 66 9.03 -0.28 0.85
CA ARG A 66 9.71 -1.58 0.75
C ARG A 66 8.83 -2.72 1.27
N SER A 67 8.27 -2.56 2.48
CA SER A 67 7.40 -3.59 3.06
C SER A 67 6.13 -3.79 2.24
N PHE A 68 5.57 -2.74 1.64
CA PHE A 68 4.45 -2.83 0.72
C PHE A 68 4.81 -3.62 -0.54
N ALA A 69 5.96 -3.35 -1.17
CA ALA A 69 6.44 -4.11 -2.32
C ALA A 69 6.68 -5.59 -1.99
N GLU A 70 7.20 -5.89 -0.80
CA GLU A 70 7.36 -7.26 -0.29
C GLU A 70 6.00 -7.94 -0.06
N ALA A 71 5.03 -7.24 0.53
CA ALA A 71 3.68 -7.75 0.74
C ALA A 71 2.97 -8.04 -0.59
N LEU A 72 3.10 -7.16 -1.59
CA LEU A 72 2.56 -7.40 -2.92
C LEU A 72 3.05 -8.74 -3.47
N THR A 73 4.31 -9.14 -3.31
CA THR A 73 4.78 -10.45 -3.79
C THR A 73 3.93 -11.64 -3.32
N ILE A 74 3.27 -11.55 -2.16
CA ILE A 74 2.45 -12.61 -1.56
C ILE A 74 0.96 -12.39 -1.83
N TYR A 75 0.49 -11.14 -1.84
CA TYR A 75 -0.92 -10.78 -2.02
C TYR A 75 -1.28 -10.54 -3.50
N TYR A 76 -1.10 -11.56 -4.34
CA TYR A 76 -1.50 -11.52 -5.75
C TYR A 76 -2.98 -11.88 -5.95
N PRO A 77 -3.60 -11.47 -7.06
CA PRO A 77 -3.03 -10.67 -8.16
C PRO A 77 -3.21 -9.15 -7.98
N PHE A 78 -2.30 -8.41 -8.60
CA PHE A 78 -2.23 -6.94 -8.67
C PHE A 78 -1.81 -6.52 -10.07
#